data_AF-A0A7L3MJE2-F1
#
_entry.id   AF-A0A7L3MJE2-F1
#
_cell.length_a   1.000
_cell.length_b   1.000
_cell.length_c   1.000
_cell.angle_alpha   90.00
_cell.angle_beta   90.00
_cell.angle_gamma   90.00
#
_symmetry.space_group_name_H-M   'P 1'
#
loop_
_entity.id
_entity.type
_entity.pdbx_description
1 polymer ?
#
loop_
_entity_poly.entity_id
_entity_poly.type
_entity_poly.pdbx_seq_one_letter_code
_entity_poly.pdbx_strand_id
1 'polypeptide(L)'
;PEQPQSKSYHWEKSLHPEQREPRAGNMKIIPVLLFLALLALPAGTDKDFFSVGSAGSPETKARFAMLDDVRILANGLLQLGHGLKDFVHKTKGQMNDIFQKLYIFDRSFYELSLQTSEIKEEEEQLRQTTARLQINNEEIKNLSQEMNLKIEDLIQNKIQLQEQVWGLEDKVTKLAIIQPWVQETEEISSLKAFVEQQDNDIKQLLKTVEDQHMQLDRQHNQIMELEDKLNHIELQELLENSFTGEHQEAETTPSAVHKPTAGTYRADGAAADCTALYHTGVQTSGVYTIQPNGSEAFNVYCEMKFGTSWTVIQKRVDGSLDFNQTWDAYADGFGDLNGKY
;
A
#
# COMPACT_ATOMS: atom_id res chain seq x y z
N PRO A 1 35.43 -1.67 -29.25
CA PRO A 1 35.82 -0.68 -28.22
C PRO A 1 34.66 0.26 -27.88
N GLU A 2 33.83 -0.14 -26.92
CA GLU A 2 33.05 0.72 -26.02
C GLU A 2 32.32 -0.20 -25.03
N GLN A 3 32.49 0.06 -23.72
CA GLN A 3 31.77 -0.68 -22.67
C GLN A 3 30.52 0.12 -22.26
N PRO A 4 29.40 -0.54 -21.90
CA PRO A 4 28.34 0.12 -21.15
C PRO A 4 28.81 0.35 -19.71
N GLN A 5 28.94 1.61 -19.29
CA GLN A 5 29.24 1.94 -17.91
C GLN A 5 28.05 1.63 -17.00
N SER A 6 28.26 0.71 -16.05
CA SER A 6 27.38 0.56 -14.89
C SER A 6 27.41 1.84 -14.04
N LYS A 7 26.29 2.57 -13.97
CA LYS A 7 26.11 3.67 -13.02
C LYS A 7 25.54 3.10 -11.72
N SER A 8 26.44 2.85 -10.77
CA SER A 8 26.07 2.60 -9.38
C SER A 8 25.45 3.87 -8.77
N TYR A 9 24.21 3.76 -8.28
CA TYR A 9 23.57 4.85 -7.54
C TYR A 9 24.02 4.81 -6.08
N HIS A 10 25.04 5.61 -5.78
CA HIS A 10 25.45 5.92 -4.40
C HIS A 10 24.34 6.73 -3.71
N TRP A 11 23.61 6.09 -2.78
CA TRP A 11 22.77 6.79 -1.80
C TRP A 11 23.54 6.89 -0.50
N GLU A 12 24.40 7.90 -0.35
CA GLU A 12 25.11 8.14 0.90
C GLU A 12 25.04 9.61 1.35
N LYS A 13 24.57 9.77 2.60
CA LYS A 13 24.57 10.99 3.44
C LYS A 13 23.70 12.17 3.00
N SER A 14 22.54 12.28 3.67
CA SER A 14 22.19 13.49 4.44
C SER A 14 21.14 13.18 5.52
N LEU A 15 21.57 12.50 6.59
CA LEU A 15 20.84 12.39 7.85
C LEU A 15 21.72 12.97 8.96
N HIS A 16 21.73 14.30 9.06
CA HIS A 16 22.13 14.96 10.31
C HIS A 16 20.96 14.86 11.29
N PRO A 17 21.12 14.26 12.47
CA PRO A 17 20.15 14.43 13.54
C PRO A 17 20.33 15.85 14.09
N GLU A 18 19.52 16.79 13.63
CA GLU A 18 19.44 18.09 14.30
C GLU A 18 18.78 17.88 15.67
N GLN A 19 19.61 17.68 16.70
CA GLN A 19 19.16 17.66 18.09
C GLN A 19 18.63 19.04 18.46
N ARG A 20 17.32 19.21 18.28
CA ARG A 20 16.59 20.35 18.81
C ARG A 20 16.02 19.94 20.17
N GLU A 21 16.78 20.24 21.23
CA GLU A 21 16.35 20.02 22.61
C GLU A 21 14.92 20.53 22.84
N PRO A 22 14.06 19.81 23.59
CA PRO A 22 12.81 20.37 24.07
C PRO A 22 13.13 21.44 25.11
N ARG A 23 13.31 22.67 24.64
CA ARG A 23 13.56 23.84 25.49
C ARG A 23 12.37 23.99 26.45
N ALA A 24 12.58 23.63 27.71
CA ALA A 24 11.55 23.62 28.74
C ALA A 24 10.97 25.04 28.93
N GLY A 25 9.88 25.31 28.22
CA GLY A 25 9.11 26.53 28.35
C GLY A 25 8.43 26.53 29.71
N ASN A 26 9.07 27.15 30.70
CA ASN A 26 8.47 27.44 32.00
C ASN A 26 7.27 28.37 31.82
N MET A 27 6.12 27.79 31.48
CA MET A 27 4.85 28.50 31.37
C MET A 27 4.37 28.85 32.78
N LYS A 28 4.92 29.95 33.30
CA LYS A 28 4.48 30.55 34.55
C LYS A 28 2.99 30.86 34.42
N ILE A 29 2.16 30.06 35.07
CA ILE A 29 0.74 30.34 35.24
C ILE A 29 0.65 31.62 36.08
N ILE A 30 0.41 32.75 35.40
CA ILE A 30 0.16 34.03 36.05
C ILE A 30 -1.30 33.99 36.54
N PRO A 31 -1.57 34.07 37.86
CA PRO A 31 -2.93 34.15 38.35
C PRO A 31 -3.49 35.55 38.05
N VAL A 32 -4.25 35.67 36.97
CA VAL A 32 -5.00 36.88 36.62
C VAL A 32 -6.22 36.97 37.55
N LEU A 33 -5.98 37.36 38.80
CA LEU A 33 -6.98 37.41 39.87
C LEU A 33 -6.90 38.68 40.73
N LEU A 34 -6.42 39.79 40.16
CA LEU A 34 -6.13 41.01 40.92
C LEU A 34 -6.37 42.33 40.17
N PHE A 35 -7.57 42.53 39.60
CA PHE A 35 -7.96 43.84 39.04
C PHE A 35 -9.44 44.27 39.22
N LEU A 36 -10.21 43.64 40.12
CA LEU A 36 -11.59 44.04 40.46
C LEU A 36 -11.83 44.15 41.98
N ALA A 37 -10.94 44.86 42.69
CA ALA A 37 -11.08 45.10 44.14
C ALA A 37 -10.52 46.47 44.57
N LEU A 38 -10.78 47.54 43.80
CA LEU A 38 -10.20 48.88 44.07
C LEU A 38 -11.19 50.07 43.98
N LEU A 39 -12.50 49.81 44.12
CA LEU A 39 -13.54 50.85 44.25
C LEU A 39 -14.55 50.53 45.37
N ALA A 40 -14.04 50.22 46.56
CA ALA A 40 -14.82 50.15 47.80
C ALA A 40 -13.98 50.57 49.02
N LEU A 41 -13.69 51.86 49.13
CA LEU A 41 -13.22 52.45 50.39
C LEU A 41 -14.44 52.84 51.24
N PRO A 42 -14.62 52.28 52.46
CA PRO A 42 -15.50 52.87 53.44
C PRO A 42 -14.81 54.10 54.05
N ALA A 43 -15.38 55.29 53.86
CA ALA A 43 -14.94 56.48 54.57
C ALA A 43 -15.30 56.35 56.06
N GLY A 44 -14.35 55.88 56.86
CA GLY A 44 -14.47 55.80 58.31
C GLY A 44 -14.61 57.18 58.94
N THR A 45 -15.38 57.26 60.01
CA THR A 45 -15.70 58.48 60.74
C THR A 45 -14.47 59.11 61.40
N ASP A 46 -14.30 60.42 61.22
CA ASP A 46 -13.60 61.25 62.19
C ASP A 46 -14.61 62.10 62.97
N LYS A 47 -14.46 62.11 64.30
CA LYS A 47 -15.12 63.03 65.21
C LYS A 47 -14.02 63.85 65.86
N ASP A 48 -14.11 65.17 65.76
CA ASP A 48 -13.86 66.00 66.95
C ASP A 48 -14.45 67.41 66.83
N PHE A 49 -14.92 67.88 67.99
CA PHE A 49 -15.22 69.25 68.45
C PHE A 49 -15.26 70.43 67.45
N PHE A 50 -16.39 71.14 67.43
CA PHE A 50 -16.48 72.52 67.95
C PHE A 50 -17.92 72.83 68.43
N SER A 51 -18.09 73.89 69.23
CA SER A 51 -19.31 74.17 70.00
C SER A 51 -19.89 75.56 69.73
N VAL A 52 -21.17 75.74 70.08
CA VAL A 52 -21.95 77.00 70.18
C VAL A 52 -22.36 77.68 68.85
N GLY A 53 -23.67 77.96 68.74
CA GLY A 53 -24.24 78.83 67.70
C GLY A 53 -25.75 78.68 67.55
N SER A 54 -26.54 79.41 68.35
CA SER A 54 -28.01 79.46 68.20
C SER A 54 -28.43 80.61 67.27
N ALA A 55 -29.62 80.45 66.68
CA ALA A 55 -30.43 81.41 65.91
C ALA A 55 -30.23 81.49 64.39
N GLY A 56 -31.37 81.52 63.68
CA GLY A 56 -31.47 81.90 62.25
C GLY A 56 -32.01 80.80 61.33
N SER A 57 -33.33 80.78 61.13
CA SER A 57 -33.89 80.25 59.86
C SER A 57 -33.45 81.18 58.72
N PRO A 58 -33.11 80.63 57.55
CA PRO A 58 -34.09 80.71 56.47
C PRO A 58 -34.41 79.34 55.85
N GLU A 59 -35.58 79.26 55.23
CA GLU A 59 -36.10 78.06 54.57
C GLU A 59 -35.08 77.46 53.58
N THR A 60 -34.68 76.20 53.81
CA THR A 60 -34.04 75.38 52.79
C THR A 60 -35.08 74.97 51.75
N LYS A 61 -35.44 75.93 50.88
CA LYS A 61 -36.29 75.70 49.70
C LYS A 61 -35.61 74.66 48.82
N ALA A 62 -35.99 73.40 49.00
CA ALA A 62 -35.44 72.27 48.28
C ALA A 62 -35.52 72.54 46.78
N ARG A 63 -34.34 72.67 46.15
CA ARG A 63 -34.23 72.79 44.70
C ARG A 63 -34.47 71.41 44.10
N PHE A 64 -35.73 71.01 44.04
CA PHE A 64 -36.14 69.84 43.26
C PHE A 64 -35.69 70.06 41.80
N ALA A 65 -35.00 69.08 41.24
CA ALA A 65 -34.68 69.06 39.81
C ALA A 65 -35.99 69.13 39.00
N MET A 66 -35.95 69.72 37.81
CA MET A 66 -37.14 69.72 36.96
C MET A 66 -37.51 68.27 36.61
N LEU A 67 -38.83 67.99 36.58
CA LEU A 67 -39.34 66.63 36.42
C LEU A 67 -38.89 66.01 35.08
N ASP A 68 -38.63 66.85 34.07
CA ASP A 68 -38.05 66.44 32.79
C ASP A 68 -36.56 66.06 32.90
N ASP A 69 -35.74 66.75 33.70
CA ASP A 69 -34.33 66.35 33.95
C ASP A 69 -34.26 64.97 34.60
N VAL A 70 -35.15 64.72 35.57
CA VAL A 70 -35.28 63.42 36.25
C VAL A 70 -35.74 62.33 35.27
N ARG A 71 -36.67 62.65 34.36
CA ARG A 71 -37.12 61.73 33.30
C ARG A 71 -36.00 61.41 32.30
N ILE A 72 -35.20 62.41 31.91
CA ILE A 72 -34.04 62.22 31.01
C ILE A 72 -32.99 61.32 31.69
N LEU A 73 -32.68 61.57 32.96
CA LEU A 73 -31.80 60.71 33.77
C LEU A 73 -32.33 59.28 33.91
N ALA A 74 -33.62 59.10 34.20
CA ALA A 74 -34.24 57.78 34.31
C ALA A 74 -34.20 57.00 32.99
N ASN A 75 -34.48 57.67 31.86
CA ASN A 75 -34.40 57.07 30.53
C ASN A 75 -32.96 56.72 30.14
N GLY A 76 -31.99 57.58 30.44
CA GLY A 76 -30.57 57.32 30.19
C GLY A 76 -30.03 56.14 31.03
N LEU A 77 -30.43 56.06 32.30
CA LEU A 77 -30.10 54.92 33.18
C LEU A 77 -30.76 53.61 32.68
N LEU A 78 -32.01 53.65 32.22
CA LEU A 78 -32.66 52.49 31.60
C LEU A 78 -31.94 52.05 30.32
N GLN A 79 -31.59 52.99 29.44
CA GLN A 79 -30.88 52.68 28.19
C GLN A 79 -29.49 52.10 28.45
N LEU A 80 -28.77 52.62 29.46
CA LEU A 80 -27.50 52.04 29.92
C LEU A 80 -27.70 50.62 30.49
N GLY A 81 -28.76 50.40 31.28
CA GLY A 81 -29.12 49.08 31.81
C GLY A 81 -29.43 48.06 30.71
N HIS A 82 -30.16 48.47 29.67
CA HIS A 82 -30.41 47.64 28.49
C HIS A 82 -29.10 47.33 27.72
N GLY A 83 -28.28 48.35 27.42
CA GLY A 83 -27.01 48.14 26.73
C GLY A 83 -26.04 47.23 27.50
N LEU A 84 -25.99 47.36 28.84
CA LEU A 84 -25.19 46.49 29.69
C LEU A 84 -25.73 45.05 29.71
N LYS A 85 -27.06 44.87 29.79
CA LYS A 85 -27.70 43.56 29.71
C LYS A 85 -27.39 42.86 28.40
N ASP A 86 -27.50 43.56 27.28
CA ASP A 86 -27.24 43.00 25.95
C ASP A 86 -25.75 42.66 25.77
N PHE A 87 -24.84 43.50 26.28
CA PHE A 87 -23.41 43.20 26.36
C PHE A 87 -23.14 41.93 27.16
N VAL A 88 -23.70 41.80 28.37
CA VAL A 88 -23.53 40.61 29.21
C VAL A 88 -24.07 39.34 28.55
N HIS A 89 -25.25 39.40 27.90
CA HIS A 89 -25.78 38.26 27.14
C HIS A 89 -24.89 37.88 25.96
N LYS A 90 -24.39 38.86 25.20
CA LYS A 90 -23.47 38.62 24.08
C LYS A 90 -22.14 38.02 24.55
N THR A 91 -21.53 38.58 25.60
CA THR A 91 -20.29 38.06 26.20
C THR A 91 -20.48 36.64 26.73
N LYS A 92 -21.61 36.34 27.39
CA LYS A 92 -21.94 34.98 27.83
C LYS A 92 -22.06 34.00 26.65
N GLY A 93 -22.68 34.43 25.54
CA GLY A 93 -22.75 33.63 24.31
C GLY A 93 -21.37 33.34 23.72
N GLN A 94 -20.52 34.36 23.58
CA GLN A 94 -19.15 34.22 23.09
C GLN A 94 -18.29 33.32 24.00
N MET A 95 -18.40 33.48 25.32
CA MET A 95 -17.69 32.65 26.29
C MET A 95 -18.14 31.17 26.20
N ASN A 96 -19.43 30.91 26.00
CA ASN A 96 -19.93 29.55 25.81
C ASN A 96 -19.42 28.92 24.49
N ASP A 97 -19.38 29.67 23.39
CA ASP A 97 -18.78 29.22 22.12
C ASP A 97 -17.29 28.89 22.27
N ILE A 98 -16.53 29.71 22.99
CA ILE A 98 -15.11 29.46 23.31
C ILE A 98 -14.96 28.17 24.12
N PHE A 99 -15.78 27.94 25.16
CA PHE A 99 -15.70 26.72 25.95
C PHE A 99 -16.08 25.47 25.15
N GLN A 100 -17.07 25.55 24.25
CA GLN A 100 -17.41 24.44 23.35
C GLN A 100 -16.26 24.11 22.39
N LYS A 101 -15.62 25.14 21.79
CA LYS A 101 -14.44 24.97 20.94
C LYS A 101 -13.25 24.36 21.68
N LEU A 102 -12.99 24.82 22.91
CA LEU A 102 -11.92 24.27 23.75
C LEU A 102 -12.18 22.80 24.12
N TYR A 103 -13.42 22.45 24.46
CA TYR A 103 -13.80 21.07 24.75
C TYR A 103 -13.62 20.14 23.55
N ILE A 104 -14.01 20.58 22.35
CA ILE A 104 -13.78 19.83 21.10
C ILE A 104 -12.27 19.69 20.85
N PHE A 105 -11.50 20.77 21.03
CA PHE A 105 -10.05 20.77 20.84
C PHE A 105 -9.33 19.79 21.78
N ASP A 106 -9.61 19.82 23.08
CA ASP A 106 -8.99 18.91 24.07
C ASP A 106 -9.27 17.44 23.74
N ARG A 107 -10.51 17.13 23.30
CA ARG A 107 -10.89 15.79 22.86
C ARG A 107 -10.13 15.38 21.60
N SER A 108 -10.10 16.22 20.56
CA SER A 108 -9.37 15.93 19.33
C SER A 108 -7.86 15.79 19.56
N PHE A 109 -7.30 16.56 20.49
CA PHE A 109 -5.90 16.46 20.89
C PHE A 109 -5.59 15.14 21.59
N TYR A 110 -6.50 14.67 22.46
CA TYR A 110 -6.36 13.35 23.10
C TYR A 110 -6.44 12.20 22.08
N GLU A 111 -7.43 12.23 21.18
CA GLU A 111 -7.59 11.24 20.10
C GLU A 111 -6.35 11.21 19.19
N LEU A 112 -5.82 12.37 18.78
CA LEU A 112 -4.59 12.48 17.99
C LEU A 112 -3.35 11.99 18.75
N SER A 113 -3.26 12.26 20.06
CA SER A 113 -2.15 11.79 20.89
C SER A 113 -2.15 10.26 21.04
N LEU A 114 -3.32 9.63 21.07
CA LEU A 114 -3.45 8.17 21.09
C LEU A 114 -2.97 7.57 19.77
N GLN A 115 -3.49 8.05 18.64
CA GLN A 115 -3.03 7.62 17.30
C GLN A 115 -1.53 7.84 17.11
N THR A 116 -0.98 8.95 17.61
CA THR A 116 0.48 9.21 17.57
C THR A 116 1.28 8.18 18.37
N SER A 117 0.72 7.64 19.46
CA SER A 117 1.37 6.58 20.24
C SER A 117 1.29 5.21 19.58
N GLU A 118 0.18 4.89 18.91
CA GLU A 118 -0.01 3.66 18.12
C GLU A 118 0.95 3.64 16.91
N ILE A 119 0.97 4.71 16.11
CA ILE A 119 1.88 4.87 14.96
C ILE A 119 3.35 4.72 15.37
N LYS A 120 3.72 5.20 16.57
CA LYS A 120 5.08 5.09 17.09
C LYS A 120 5.45 3.66 17.49
N GLU A 121 4.49 2.87 17.96
CA GLU A 121 4.71 1.44 18.23
C GLU A 121 4.88 0.66 16.92
N GLU A 122 4.05 0.93 15.91
CA GLU A 122 4.18 0.37 14.57
C GLU A 122 5.53 0.74 13.90
N GLU A 123 6.00 1.99 14.06
CA GLU A 123 7.31 2.44 13.55
C GLU A 123 8.46 1.60 14.12
N GLU A 124 8.47 1.32 15.42
CA GLU A 124 9.53 0.53 16.05
C GLU A 124 9.43 -0.97 15.68
N GLN A 125 8.23 -1.52 15.48
CA GLN A 125 8.05 -2.85 14.91
C GLN A 125 8.57 -2.93 13.47
N LEU A 126 8.26 -1.93 12.63
CA LEU A 126 8.77 -1.82 11.26
C LEU A 126 10.30 -1.70 11.23
N ARG A 127 10.87 -0.97 12.18
CA ARG A 127 12.32 -0.86 12.37
C ARG A 127 12.96 -2.18 12.78
N GLN A 128 12.34 -2.93 13.70
CA GLN A 128 12.81 -4.24 14.14
C GLN A 128 12.78 -5.27 12.99
N THR A 129 11.69 -5.31 12.22
CA THR A 129 11.59 -6.18 11.03
C THR A 129 12.61 -5.78 9.96
N THR A 130 12.83 -4.49 9.73
CA THR A 130 13.89 -3.99 8.83
C THR A 130 15.28 -4.46 9.25
N ALA A 131 15.63 -4.35 10.54
CA ALA A 131 16.91 -4.83 11.06
C ALA A 131 17.07 -6.36 10.88
N ARG A 132 16.00 -7.14 11.12
CA ARG A 132 16.00 -8.59 10.87
C ARG A 132 16.17 -8.92 9.38
N LEU A 133 15.51 -8.20 8.48
CA LEU A 133 15.65 -8.38 7.04
C LEU A 133 17.07 -8.05 6.55
N GLN A 134 17.72 -7.04 7.13
CA GLN A 134 19.12 -6.71 6.85
C GLN A 134 20.07 -7.86 7.22
N ILE A 135 19.91 -8.44 8.42
CA ILE A 135 20.71 -9.60 8.87
C ILE A 135 20.51 -10.79 7.93
N ASN A 136 19.26 -11.15 7.62
CA ASN A 136 18.96 -12.25 6.70
C ASN A 136 19.58 -12.03 5.30
N ASN A 137 19.60 -10.78 4.82
CA ASN A 137 20.21 -10.45 3.53
C ASN A 137 21.74 -10.56 3.55
N GLU A 138 22.39 -10.24 4.67
CA GLU A 138 23.82 -10.48 4.87
C GLU A 138 24.15 -11.99 4.95
N GLU A 139 23.31 -12.79 5.63
CA GLU A 139 23.44 -14.25 5.66
C GLU A 139 23.31 -14.87 4.26
N ILE A 140 22.28 -14.48 3.48
CA ILE A 140 22.08 -14.93 2.10
C ILE A 140 23.26 -14.53 1.21
N LYS A 141 23.80 -13.32 1.39
CA LYS A 141 25.00 -12.86 0.66
C LYS A 141 26.23 -13.71 0.99
N ASN A 142 26.46 -14.03 2.27
CA ASN A 142 27.57 -14.88 2.69
C ASN A 142 27.43 -16.30 2.15
N LEU A 143 26.21 -16.89 2.21
CA LEU A 143 25.91 -18.20 1.65
C LEU A 143 26.08 -18.22 0.12
N SER A 144 25.69 -17.15 -0.58
CA SER A 144 25.90 -16.97 -2.01
C SER A 144 27.41 -16.93 -2.34
N GLN A 145 28.22 -16.23 -1.55
CA GLN A 145 29.68 -16.23 -1.72
C GLN A 145 30.28 -17.63 -1.50
N GLU A 146 29.87 -18.36 -0.46
CA GLU A 146 30.31 -19.73 -0.21
C GLU A 146 29.90 -20.68 -1.35
N MET A 147 28.67 -20.56 -1.85
CA MET A 147 28.17 -21.34 -2.98
C MET A 147 28.96 -21.06 -4.25
N ASN A 148 29.28 -19.80 -4.56
CA ASN A 148 30.10 -19.43 -5.71
C ASN A 148 31.52 -20.01 -5.62
N LEU A 149 32.14 -20.04 -4.43
CA LEU A 149 33.44 -20.69 -4.23
C LEU A 149 33.37 -22.21 -4.47
N LYS A 150 32.30 -22.88 -4.02
CA LYS A 150 32.08 -24.31 -4.29
C LYS A 150 31.80 -24.59 -5.78
N ILE A 151 31.10 -23.71 -6.48
CA ILE A 151 30.87 -23.82 -7.92
C ILE A 151 32.20 -23.73 -8.69
N GLU A 152 33.07 -22.80 -8.33
CA GLU A 152 34.40 -22.68 -8.95
C GLU A 152 35.25 -23.94 -8.71
N ASP A 153 35.29 -24.46 -7.47
CA ASP A 153 35.97 -25.74 -7.17
C ASP A 153 35.43 -26.92 -7.99
N LEU A 154 34.10 -27.04 -8.12
CA LEU A 154 33.46 -28.06 -8.96
C LEU A 154 33.80 -27.90 -10.45
N ILE A 155 33.96 -26.66 -10.95
CA ILE A 155 34.40 -26.40 -12.33
C ILE A 155 35.84 -26.87 -12.53
N GLN A 156 36.75 -26.58 -11.59
CA GLN A 156 38.14 -27.04 -11.67
C GLN A 156 38.24 -28.57 -11.60
N ASN A 157 37.53 -29.20 -10.66
CA ASN A 157 37.45 -30.65 -10.54
C ASN A 157 36.88 -31.31 -11.82
N LYS A 158 35.87 -30.70 -12.44
CA LYS A 158 35.33 -31.15 -13.74
C LYS A 158 36.38 -31.08 -14.85
N ILE A 159 37.14 -29.99 -14.96
CA ILE A 159 38.21 -29.84 -15.96
C ILE A 159 39.27 -30.93 -15.77
N GLN A 160 39.71 -31.18 -14.53
CA GLN A 160 40.67 -32.24 -14.21
C GLN A 160 40.16 -33.64 -14.59
N LEU A 161 38.89 -33.95 -14.31
CA LEU A 161 38.27 -35.20 -14.71
C LEU A 161 38.18 -35.33 -16.24
N GLN A 162 37.86 -34.25 -16.96
CA GLN A 162 37.85 -34.24 -18.42
C GLN A 162 39.25 -34.49 -19.01
N GLU A 163 40.32 -33.95 -18.42
CA GLU A 163 41.70 -34.24 -18.83
C GLU A 163 42.07 -35.71 -18.59
N GLN A 164 41.67 -36.28 -17.45
CA GLN A 164 41.90 -37.70 -17.17
C GLN A 164 41.16 -38.63 -18.13
N VAL A 165 39.89 -38.32 -18.44
CA VAL A 165 39.10 -39.06 -19.45
C VAL A 165 39.76 -38.96 -20.82
N TRP A 166 40.19 -37.77 -21.25
CA TRP A 166 40.87 -37.60 -22.54
C TRP A 166 42.20 -38.39 -22.58
N GLY A 167 42.98 -38.39 -21.49
CA GLY A 167 44.19 -39.20 -21.36
C GLY A 167 43.94 -40.72 -21.31
N LEU A 168 42.73 -41.18 -20.96
CA LEU A 168 42.30 -42.58 -21.06
C LEU A 168 41.86 -42.91 -22.48
N GLU A 169 41.06 -42.06 -23.12
CA GLU A 169 40.61 -42.20 -24.51
C GLU A 169 41.78 -42.24 -25.50
N ASP A 170 42.79 -41.38 -25.35
CA ASP A 170 44.02 -41.42 -26.16
C ASP A 170 44.77 -42.76 -26.01
N LYS A 171 44.86 -43.31 -24.79
CA LYS A 171 45.48 -44.63 -24.55
C LYS A 171 44.67 -45.76 -25.18
N VAL A 172 43.35 -45.74 -25.06
CA VAL A 172 42.44 -46.70 -25.71
C VAL A 172 42.59 -46.63 -27.22
N THR A 173 42.62 -45.43 -27.79
CA THR A 173 42.79 -45.19 -29.23
C THR A 173 44.14 -45.70 -29.73
N LYS A 174 45.23 -45.45 -29.00
CA LYS A 174 46.57 -45.98 -29.32
C LYS A 174 46.63 -47.50 -29.25
N LEU A 175 46.00 -48.12 -28.26
CA LEU A 175 45.90 -49.58 -28.18
C LEU A 175 45.09 -50.18 -29.35
N ALA A 176 43.98 -49.54 -29.73
CA ALA A 176 43.17 -49.94 -30.89
C ALA A 176 43.94 -49.85 -32.21
N ILE A 177 44.78 -48.83 -32.40
CA ILE A 177 45.61 -48.66 -33.61
C ILE A 177 46.78 -49.67 -33.65
N ILE A 178 47.29 -50.11 -32.50
CA ILE A 178 48.41 -51.07 -32.40
C ILE A 178 47.94 -52.53 -32.62
N GLN A 179 46.64 -52.81 -32.68
CA GLN A 179 46.10 -54.11 -33.10
C GLN A 179 45.41 -54.11 -34.49
N PRO A 180 46.18 -54.19 -35.60
CA PRO A 180 45.65 -54.62 -36.90
C PRO A 180 45.35 -56.13 -37.01
N TRP A 181 45.48 -56.90 -35.92
CA TRP A 181 45.30 -58.36 -35.94
C TRP A 181 44.62 -58.90 -34.67
N VAL A 182 43.34 -58.59 -34.55
CA VAL A 182 42.37 -59.51 -33.94
C VAL A 182 41.35 -59.82 -35.02
N GLN A 183 41.30 -61.08 -35.47
CA GLN A 183 40.17 -61.55 -36.28
C GLN A 183 38.92 -61.37 -35.42
N GLU A 184 37.91 -60.64 -35.91
CA GLU A 184 36.63 -60.49 -35.19
C GLU A 184 36.07 -61.89 -34.87
N THR A 185 36.15 -62.29 -33.60
CA THR A 185 35.50 -63.48 -33.10
C THR A 185 34.01 -63.18 -32.95
N GLU A 186 33.15 -64.17 -33.21
CA GLU A 186 31.68 -64.01 -33.13
C GLU A 186 31.23 -63.43 -31.78
N GLU A 187 31.96 -63.73 -30.71
CA GLU A 187 31.75 -63.20 -29.35
C GLU A 187 31.82 -61.66 -29.28
N ILE A 188 32.75 -61.02 -30.01
CA ILE A 188 32.89 -59.56 -30.03
C ILE A 188 31.75 -58.92 -30.82
N SER A 189 31.34 -59.53 -31.94
CA SER A 189 30.18 -59.09 -32.72
C SER A 189 28.89 -59.20 -31.91
N SER A 190 28.71 -60.32 -31.19
CA SER A 190 27.59 -60.56 -30.27
C SER A 190 27.57 -59.53 -29.12
N LEU A 191 28.72 -59.28 -28.48
CA LEU A 191 28.82 -58.29 -27.40
C LEU A 191 28.54 -56.87 -27.89
N LYS A 192 29.02 -56.51 -29.09
CA LYS A 192 28.72 -55.21 -29.71
C LYS A 192 27.23 -55.05 -29.97
N ALA A 193 26.56 -56.06 -30.54
CA ALA A 193 25.12 -56.04 -30.76
C ALA A 193 24.34 -55.94 -29.43
N PHE A 194 24.82 -56.59 -28.36
CA PHE A 194 24.23 -56.47 -27.03
C PHE A 194 24.39 -55.05 -26.43
N VAL A 195 25.55 -54.41 -26.60
CA VAL A 195 25.79 -53.02 -26.15
C VAL A 195 24.95 -52.03 -26.95
N GLU A 196 24.84 -52.19 -28.27
CA GLU A 196 23.95 -51.38 -29.12
C GLU A 196 22.47 -51.59 -28.74
N GLN A 197 22.06 -52.80 -28.36
CA GLN A 197 20.72 -53.05 -27.83
C GLN A 197 20.50 -52.34 -26.48
N GLN A 198 21.44 -52.43 -25.54
CA GLN A 198 21.33 -51.74 -24.25
C GLN A 198 21.27 -50.21 -24.38
N ASP A 199 22.02 -49.61 -25.30
CA ASP A 199 21.95 -48.17 -25.58
C ASP A 199 20.56 -47.75 -26.12
N ASN A 200 19.95 -48.57 -26.98
CA ASN A 200 18.57 -48.36 -27.43
C ASN A 200 17.54 -48.53 -26.30
N ASP A 201 17.70 -49.54 -25.44
CA ASP A 201 16.85 -49.78 -24.27
C ASP A 201 16.96 -48.61 -23.26
N ILE A 202 18.17 -48.07 -23.02
CA ILE A 202 18.41 -46.90 -22.17
C ILE A 202 17.73 -45.66 -22.76
N LYS A 203 17.83 -45.43 -24.08
CA LYS A 203 17.12 -44.32 -24.76
C LYS A 203 15.60 -44.44 -24.62
N GLN A 204 15.05 -45.64 -24.74
CA GLN A 204 13.63 -45.90 -24.52
C GLN A 204 13.23 -45.69 -23.05
N LEU A 205 14.08 -46.07 -22.10
CA LEU A 205 13.81 -45.85 -20.68
C LEU A 205 13.83 -44.36 -20.33
N LEU A 206 14.81 -43.58 -20.83
CA LEU A 206 14.85 -42.12 -20.68
C LEU A 206 13.61 -41.44 -21.28
N LYS A 207 13.19 -41.88 -22.48
CA LYS A 207 11.94 -41.44 -23.10
C LYS A 207 10.73 -41.70 -22.20
N THR A 208 10.67 -42.89 -21.59
CA THR A 208 9.59 -43.30 -20.67
C THR A 208 9.59 -42.48 -19.39
N VAL A 209 10.75 -42.16 -18.82
CA VAL A 209 10.89 -41.30 -17.63
C VAL A 209 10.42 -39.87 -17.93
N GLU A 210 10.78 -39.32 -19.09
CA GLU A 210 10.31 -38.00 -19.53
C GLU A 210 8.78 -37.97 -19.71
N ASP A 211 8.22 -38.98 -20.39
CA ASP A 211 6.77 -39.10 -20.58
C ASP A 211 6.04 -39.31 -19.24
N GLN A 212 6.64 -40.03 -18.28
CA GLN A 212 6.14 -40.15 -16.90
C GLN A 212 6.21 -38.83 -16.13
N HIS A 213 7.27 -38.03 -16.29
CA HIS A 213 7.40 -36.73 -15.65
C HIS A 213 6.31 -35.76 -16.13
N MET A 214 6.13 -35.65 -17.46
CA MET A 214 5.05 -34.85 -18.05
C MET A 214 3.65 -35.30 -17.61
N GLN A 215 3.45 -36.61 -17.39
CA GLN A 215 2.17 -37.12 -16.89
C GLN A 215 1.98 -36.82 -15.39
N LEU A 216 3.04 -36.88 -14.59
CA LEU A 216 3.00 -36.54 -13.16
C LEU A 216 2.76 -35.04 -12.95
N ASP A 217 3.37 -34.17 -13.77
CA ASP A 217 3.09 -32.73 -13.80
C ASP A 217 1.63 -32.45 -14.19
N ARG A 218 1.08 -33.19 -15.15
CA ARG A 218 -0.34 -33.07 -15.51
C ARG A 218 -1.24 -33.48 -14.34
N GLN A 219 -0.93 -34.56 -13.64
CA GLN A 219 -1.68 -34.97 -12.44
C GLN A 219 -1.53 -33.95 -11.31
N HIS A 220 -0.35 -33.37 -11.12
CA HIS A 220 -0.12 -32.32 -10.12
C HIS A 220 -0.96 -31.07 -10.41
N ASN A 221 -1.00 -30.61 -11.67
CA ASN A 221 -1.88 -29.51 -12.07
C ASN A 221 -3.38 -29.82 -11.86
N GLN A 222 -3.81 -31.07 -12.09
CA GLN A 222 -5.19 -31.49 -11.78
C GLN A 222 -5.47 -31.55 -10.27
N ILE A 223 -4.48 -31.93 -9.46
CA ILE A 223 -4.59 -31.89 -8.00
C ILE A 223 -4.70 -30.44 -7.52
N MET A 224 -3.86 -29.53 -8.03
CA MET A 224 -3.96 -28.08 -7.75
C MET A 224 -5.35 -27.52 -8.12
N GLU A 225 -5.90 -27.92 -9.27
CA GLU A 225 -7.26 -27.51 -9.70
C GLU A 225 -8.38 -28.09 -8.80
N LEU A 226 -8.17 -29.28 -8.21
CA LEU A 226 -9.10 -29.89 -7.26
C LEU A 226 -8.95 -29.31 -5.85
N GLU A 227 -7.75 -28.97 -5.42
CA GLU A 227 -7.46 -28.27 -4.17
C GLU A 227 -8.04 -26.85 -4.18
N ASP A 228 -7.88 -26.11 -5.28
CA ASP A 228 -8.53 -24.81 -5.49
C ASP A 228 -10.06 -24.91 -5.39
N LYS A 229 -10.66 -25.91 -6.04
CA LYS A 229 -12.10 -26.19 -5.94
C LYS A 229 -12.53 -26.58 -4.52
N LEU A 230 -11.72 -27.33 -3.77
CA LEU A 230 -12.02 -27.68 -2.38
C LEU A 230 -11.95 -26.45 -1.46
N ASN A 231 -10.94 -25.58 -1.62
CA ASN A 231 -10.85 -24.31 -0.91
C ASN A 231 -12.03 -23.39 -1.24
N HIS A 232 -12.53 -23.42 -2.48
CA HIS A 232 -13.74 -22.70 -2.86
C HIS A 232 -15.03 -23.29 -2.24
N ILE A 233 -15.12 -24.62 -2.10
CA ILE A 233 -16.26 -25.28 -1.43
C ILE A 233 -16.27 -24.94 0.08
N GLU A 234 -15.11 -24.88 0.73
CA GLU A 234 -14.99 -24.47 2.15
C GLU A 234 -15.44 -23.01 2.38
N LEU A 235 -15.31 -22.13 1.36
CA LEU A 235 -15.90 -20.78 1.39
C LEU A 235 -17.41 -20.76 1.05
N GLN A 236 -17.89 -21.68 0.22
CA GLN A 236 -19.30 -21.69 -0.23
C GLN A 236 -20.26 -22.25 0.83
N GLU A 237 -19.79 -23.17 1.68
CA GLU A 237 -20.59 -23.71 2.80
C GLU A 237 -20.95 -22.65 3.86
N LEU A 238 -20.25 -21.50 3.87
CA LEU A 238 -20.56 -20.34 4.72
C LEU A 238 -21.57 -19.34 4.11
N LEU A 239 -21.92 -19.45 2.82
CA LEU A 239 -22.72 -18.44 2.10
C LEU A 239 -24.07 -18.93 1.56
N GLU A 240 -24.31 -20.25 1.43
CA GLU A 240 -25.57 -20.79 0.87
C GLU A 240 -26.72 -21.03 1.87
N ASN A 241 -26.61 -20.56 3.12
CA ASN A 241 -27.69 -20.63 4.12
C ASN A 241 -28.61 -19.38 4.17
N SER A 242 -28.58 -18.54 3.13
CA SER A 242 -29.50 -17.40 3.00
C SER A 242 -29.95 -17.18 1.55
N PHE A 243 -31.25 -16.89 1.39
CA PHE A 243 -31.99 -16.63 0.13
C PHE A 243 -32.46 -17.86 -0.66
N THR A 244 -33.62 -18.39 -0.24
CA THR A 244 -34.57 -19.07 -1.13
C THR A 244 -35.85 -18.22 -1.31
N GLY A 245 -36.43 -18.26 -2.51
CA GLY A 245 -37.69 -17.58 -2.89
C GLY A 245 -37.49 -16.42 -3.88
N GLU A 246 -38.24 -16.29 -5.00
CA GLU A 246 -39.32 -17.12 -5.57
C GLU A 246 -39.35 -17.03 -7.11
N HIS A 247 -40.11 -17.95 -7.72
CA HIS A 247 -40.74 -18.04 -9.06
C HIS A 247 -41.05 -16.69 -9.81
N GLN A 248 -41.35 -16.58 -11.12
CA GLN A 248 -41.73 -17.46 -12.26
C GLN A 248 -41.57 -16.62 -13.57
N GLU A 249 -41.71 -17.04 -14.85
CA GLU A 249 -42.06 -18.31 -15.53
C GLU A 249 -41.25 -18.45 -16.86
N ALA A 250 -41.90 -18.58 -18.05
CA ALA A 250 -41.29 -18.79 -19.38
C ALA A 250 -42.19 -18.31 -20.54
N GLU A 251 -41.64 -18.12 -21.75
CA GLU A 251 -42.30 -18.52 -23.04
C GLU A 251 -41.32 -18.55 -24.24
N THR A 252 -41.78 -18.96 -25.44
CA THR A 252 -40.99 -19.82 -26.34
C THR A 252 -41.01 -19.49 -27.85
N THR A 253 -39.90 -19.79 -28.56
CA THR A 253 -39.78 -20.13 -30.02
C THR A 253 -39.96 -19.03 -31.10
N PRO A 254 -39.61 -19.26 -32.41
CA PRO A 254 -38.31 -19.71 -32.95
C PRO A 254 -37.84 -18.98 -34.26
N SER A 255 -36.71 -19.47 -34.84
CA SER A 255 -36.26 -19.37 -36.27
C SER A 255 -35.10 -18.43 -36.69
N ALA A 256 -33.92 -19.05 -36.80
CA ALA A 256 -32.88 -19.00 -37.85
C ALA A 256 -32.78 -17.83 -38.86
N VAL A 257 -31.55 -17.34 -39.12
CA VAL A 257 -30.77 -17.58 -40.38
C VAL A 257 -29.36 -16.92 -40.36
N HIS A 258 -28.33 -17.78 -40.40
CA HIS A 258 -26.97 -17.61 -41.03
C HIS A 258 -25.84 -16.76 -40.39
N LYS A 259 -24.63 -17.34 -40.48
CA LYS A 259 -23.25 -16.89 -40.13
C LYS A 259 -22.49 -16.61 -41.47
N PRO A 260 -21.16 -16.30 -41.55
CA PRO A 260 -20.14 -16.06 -40.51
C PRO A 260 -19.13 -14.89 -40.77
N THR A 261 -18.62 -14.22 -39.72
CA THR A 261 -17.17 -13.91 -39.57
C THR A 261 -16.82 -13.42 -38.15
N ALA A 262 -15.56 -13.61 -37.73
CA ALA A 262 -14.91 -13.12 -36.50
C ALA A 262 -15.59 -13.49 -35.16
N GLY A 263 -14.90 -14.28 -34.33
CA GLY A 263 -15.44 -14.83 -33.08
C GLY A 263 -15.61 -13.81 -31.95
N THR A 264 -16.74 -13.11 -31.93
CA THR A 264 -17.21 -12.39 -30.74
C THR A 264 -17.85 -13.40 -29.78
N TYR A 265 -17.10 -13.86 -28.78
CA TYR A 265 -17.70 -14.57 -27.65
C TYR A 265 -18.18 -13.54 -26.63
N ARG A 266 -19.49 -13.23 -26.69
CA ARG A 266 -20.19 -12.61 -25.57
C ARG A 266 -20.32 -13.65 -24.46
N ALA A 267 -19.37 -13.64 -23.53
CA ALA A 267 -19.64 -14.05 -22.16
C ALA A 267 -20.19 -12.83 -21.42
N ASP A 268 -21.21 -13.04 -20.59
CA ASP A 268 -21.86 -11.98 -19.83
C ASP A 268 -21.00 -11.69 -18.59
N GLY A 269 -20.41 -10.50 -18.53
CA GLY A 269 -19.31 -10.15 -17.62
C GLY A 269 -17.96 -10.08 -18.34
N ALA A 270 -17.38 -8.88 -18.41
CA ALA A 270 -16.00 -8.72 -18.86
C ALA A 270 -15.03 -9.30 -17.82
N ALA A 271 -13.94 -9.91 -18.28
CA ALA A 271 -12.96 -10.55 -17.41
C ALA A 271 -12.34 -9.54 -16.42
N ALA A 272 -12.12 -9.95 -15.17
CA ALA A 272 -11.67 -9.05 -14.11
C ALA A 272 -10.27 -8.44 -14.38
N ASP A 273 -9.37 -9.20 -15.00
CA ASP A 273 -8.01 -8.79 -15.35
C ASP A 273 -7.45 -9.57 -16.56
N CYS A 274 -6.20 -9.30 -16.91
CA CYS A 274 -5.48 -10.00 -17.98
C CYS A 274 -5.24 -11.50 -17.72
N THR A 275 -5.30 -11.94 -16.46
CA THR A 275 -5.11 -13.34 -16.07
C THR A 275 -6.38 -14.14 -16.27
N ALA A 276 -7.52 -13.59 -15.86
CA ALA A 276 -8.83 -14.11 -16.25
C ALA A 276 -8.97 -14.20 -17.79
N LEU A 277 -8.56 -13.17 -18.53
CA LEU A 277 -8.51 -13.23 -20.01
C LEU A 277 -7.62 -14.38 -20.52
N TYR A 278 -6.41 -14.55 -19.97
CA TYR A 278 -5.50 -15.63 -20.35
C TYR A 278 -6.12 -17.02 -20.12
N HIS A 279 -6.80 -17.22 -18.98
CA HIS A 279 -7.52 -18.46 -18.69
C HIS A 279 -8.73 -18.71 -19.61
N THR A 280 -9.38 -17.67 -20.16
CA THR A 280 -10.40 -17.85 -21.22
C THR A 280 -9.80 -18.26 -22.59
N GLY A 281 -8.48 -18.38 -22.71
CA GLY A 281 -7.79 -18.79 -23.94
C GLY A 281 -7.16 -17.64 -24.74
N VAL A 282 -7.15 -16.41 -24.21
CA VAL A 282 -6.52 -15.24 -24.86
C VAL A 282 -5.01 -15.26 -24.62
N GLN A 283 -4.24 -15.78 -25.58
CA GLN A 283 -2.78 -15.95 -25.44
C GLN A 283 -1.94 -14.91 -26.20
N THR A 284 -2.57 -13.93 -26.86
CA THR A 284 -1.89 -12.86 -27.60
C THR A 284 -1.78 -11.57 -26.79
N SER A 285 -0.61 -10.96 -26.73
CA SER A 285 -0.45 -9.61 -26.16
C SER A 285 -1.22 -8.56 -26.97
N GLY A 286 -1.84 -7.59 -26.30
CA GLY A 286 -2.66 -6.58 -26.96
C GLY A 286 -3.52 -5.78 -25.99
N VAL A 287 -4.34 -4.86 -26.52
CA VAL A 287 -5.30 -4.08 -25.74
C VAL A 287 -6.62 -4.85 -25.62
N TYR A 288 -7.10 -5.03 -24.39
CA TYR A 288 -8.34 -5.73 -24.06
C TYR A 288 -9.17 -4.93 -23.06
N THR A 289 -10.49 -5.13 -23.08
CA THR A 289 -11.39 -4.58 -22.07
C THR A 289 -11.48 -5.53 -20.89
N ILE A 290 -11.23 -5.02 -19.68
CA ILE A 290 -11.42 -5.73 -18.41
C ILE A 290 -12.43 -4.99 -17.54
N GLN A 291 -12.99 -5.69 -16.55
CA GLN A 291 -13.86 -5.10 -15.54
C GLN A 291 -13.57 -5.66 -14.14
N PRO A 292 -12.61 -5.08 -13.41
CA PRO A 292 -12.39 -5.37 -11.99
C PRO A 292 -13.67 -5.16 -11.16
N ASN A 293 -13.81 -5.94 -10.09
CA ASN A 293 -14.96 -5.88 -9.19
C ASN A 293 -15.18 -4.46 -8.64
N GLY A 294 -16.41 -3.93 -8.82
CA GLY A 294 -16.77 -2.59 -8.37
C GLY A 294 -16.32 -1.44 -9.27
N SER A 295 -15.78 -1.72 -10.47
CA SER A 295 -15.41 -0.72 -11.47
C SER A 295 -16.26 -0.80 -12.75
N GLU A 296 -16.27 0.30 -13.52
CA GLU A 296 -16.74 0.28 -14.90
C GLU A 296 -15.73 -0.44 -15.80
N ALA A 297 -16.16 -0.98 -16.94
CA ALA A 297 -15.27 -1.68 -17.85
C ALA A 297 -14.33 -0.71 -18.58
N PHE A 298 -13.02 -0.95 -18.52
CA PHE A 298 -12.00 -0.11 -19.16
C PHE A 298 -10.94 -0.93 -19.91
N ASN A 299 -10.19 -0.27 -20.79
CA ASN A 299 -9.19 -0.91 -21.62
C ASN A 299 -7.82 -0.92 -20.93
N VAL A 300 -7.11 -2.05 -21.02
CA VAL A 300 -5.74 -2.25 -20.55
C VAL A 300 -4.90 -2.94 -21.62
N TYR A 301 -3.59 -2.80 -21.56
CA TYR A 301 -2.69 -3.64 -22.34
C TYR A 301 -2.32 -4.89 -21.53
N CYS A 302 -2.66 -6.06 -22.05
CA CYS A 302 -2.21 -7.33 -21.51
C CYS A 302 -0.93 -7.78 -22.22
N GLU A 303 0.12 -8.05 -21.45
CA GLU A 303 1.29 -8.78 -21.95
C GLU A 303 1.13 -10.27 -21.64
N MET A 304 0.89 -11.06 -22.67
CA MET A 304 0.80 -12.52 -22.58
C MET A 304 2.15 -13.15 -22.92
N LYS A 305 2.65 -14.00 -22.04
CA LYS A 305 3.87 -14.81 -22.21
C LYS A 305 3.51 -16.27 -21.92
N PHE A 306 4.36 -17.21 -22.35
CA PHE A 306 4.08 -18.64 -22.18
C PHE A 306 3.84 -19.00 -20.71
N GLY A 307 2.59 -19.31 -20.37
CA GLY A 307 2.16 -19.65 -19.01
C GLY A 307 1.89 -18.48 -18.06
N THR A 308 2.06 -17.22 -18.47
CA THR A 308 1.88 -16.04 -17.59
C THR A 308 1.30 -14.83 -18.32
N SER A 309 0.56 -14.00 -17.60
CA SER A 309 -0.14 -12.83 -18.12
C SER A 309 0.00 -11.65 -17.16
N TRP A 310 0.23 -10.46 -17.72
CA TRP A 310 0.42 -9.24 -16.93
C TRP A 310 -0.48 -8.12 -17.43
N THR A 311 -1.24 -7.51 -16.51
CA THR A 311 -1.90 -6.22 -16.72
C THR A 311 -0.83 -5.12 -16.64
N VAL A 312 -0.46 -4.54 -17.78
CA VAL A 312 0.55 -3.48 -17.81
C VAL A 312 -0.12 -2.16 -17.46
N ILE A 313 0.30 -1.55 -16.34
CA ILE A 313 -0.28 -0.30 -15.82
C ILE A 313 0.49 0.96 -16.23
N GLN A 314 1.70 0.81 -16.79
CA GLN A 314 2.55 1.92 -17.24
C GLN A 314 3.58 1.41 -18.25
N LYS A 315 3.91 2.23 -19.26
CA LYS A 315 4.85 1.87 -20.34
C LYS A 315 5.63 3.08 -20.86
N ARG A 316 6.95 3.09 -20.59
CA ARG A 316 7.92 4.07 -21.13
C ARG A 316 8.82 3.45 -22.20
N VAL A 317 9.09 4.22 -23.27
CA VAL A 317 9.94 3.78 -24.40
C VAL A 317 11.07 4.77 -24.71
N ASP A 318 10.74 6.05 -24.91
CA ASP A 318 11.66 7.04 -25.51
C ASP A 318 11.62 8.43 -24.85
N GLY A 319 10.80 8.63 -23.81
CA GLY A 319 10.66 9.92 -23.13
C GLY A 319 9.85 10.98 -23.90
N SER A 320 9.14 10.60 -24.98
CA SER A 320 8.32 11.53 -25.78
C SER A 320 6.97 11.91 -25.16
N LEU A 321 6.48 11.12 -24.19
CA LEU A 321 5.31 11.44 -23.38
C LEU A 321 5.78 12.09 -22.08
N ASP A 322 5.22 13.24 -21.71
CA ASP A 322 5.49 13.86 -20.42
C ASP A 322 4.77 13.09 -19.31
N PHE A 323 5.48 12.85 -18.22
CA PHE A 323 4.96 12.22 -17.00
C PHE A 323 4.90 13.22 -15.82
N ASN A 324 5.26 14.49 -16.02
CA ASN A 324 5.09 15.55 -15.04
C ASN A 324 3.65 16.08 -15.04
N GLN A 325 2.69 15.17 -14.86
CA GLN A 325 1.26 15.40 -14.99
C GLN A 325 0.62 15.80 -13.65
N THR A 326 -0.58 16.40 -13.71
CA THR A 326 -1.40 16.72 -12.54
C THR A 326 -1.91 15.46 -11.83
N TRP A 327 -2.28 15.59 -10.55
CA TRP A 327 -2.86 14.49 -9.76
C TRP A 327 -4.07 13.86 -10.47
N ASP A 328 -5.00 14.69 -10.95
CA ASP A 328 -6.22 14.22 -11.61
C ASP A 328 -5.90 13.38 -12.86
N ALA A 329 -4.88 13.76 -13.64
CA ALA A 329 -4.43 12.97 -14.78
C ALA A 329 -3.79 11.64 -14.37
N TYR A 330 -3.12 11.58 -13.21
CA TYR A 330 -2.62 10.31 -12.65
C TYR A 330 -3.75 9.42 -12.09
N ALA A 331 -4.88 10.01 -11.66
CA ALA A 331 -6.05 9.26 -11.19
C ALA A 331 -6.89 8.72 -12.37
N ASP A 332 -7.12 9.53 -13.41
CA ASP A 332 -7.92 9.18 -14.59
C ASP A 332 -7.11 8.40 -15.66
N GLY A 333 -5.78 8.53 -15.66
CA GLY A 333 -4.87 7.97 -16.65
C GLY A 333 -4.57 8.91 -17.84
N PHE A 334 -3.42 8.72 -18.48
CA PHE A 334 -3.00 9.49 -19.65
C PHE A 334 -2.16 8.66 -20.63
N GLY A 335 -2.10 9.06 -21.91
CA GLY A 335 -1.32 8.37 -22.95
C GLY A 335 -2.15 7.51 -23.91
N ASP A 336 -1.51 6.54 -24.54
CA ASP A 336 -2.09 5.57 -25.49
C ASP A 336 -1.60 4.15 -25.17
N LEU A 337 -2.55 3.25 -24.91
CA LEU A 337 -2.32 1.84 -24.58
C LEU A 337 -1.53 1.07 -25.65
N ASN A 338 -1.57 1.51 -26.91
CA ASN A 338 -0.77 0.92 -27.99
C ASN A 338 0.70 1.39 -27.95
N GLY A 339 0.99 2.51 -27.30
CA GLY A 339 2.27 3.22 -27.33
C GLY A 339 2.88 3.40 -25.95
N LYS A 340 2.61 4.56 -25.34
CA LYS A 340 3.13 5.01 -24.04
C LYS A 340 1.97 5.56 -23.20
N TYR A 341 1.91 5.17 -21.93
CA TYR A 341 0.94 5.57 -20.92
C TYR A 341 1.55 5.29 -19.53
#